data_AF-A0A5B6WB19-F1
#
_entry.id   AF-A0A5B6WB19-F1
#
_cell.length_a   1.000
_cell.length_b   1.000
_cell.length_c   1.000
_cell.angle_alpha   90.00
_cell.angle_beta   90.00
_cell.angle_gamma   90.00
#
_symmetry.space_group_name_H-M   'P 1'
#
loop_
_entity.id
_entity.type
_entity.pdbx_description
1 polymer ?
#
loop_
_entity_poly.entity_id
_entity_poly.type
_entity_poly.pdbx_seq_one_letter_code
_entity_poly.pdbx_strand_id
1 'polypeptide(L)'
;MEIDMSKQQANMLGLTTRSDGLRIPLIEIILDELTYYRKILPRFLQIFNDPKWKLEIIVQYLLKYTAKPVRTRRSNGPSEDSTFLGVLKSFSDSSSVRSIIKKLNVEVIQLLLAHAFLAYMSLTSQQHLPGMPGCNEAVIDSLSLVEISKNVAAAFNSLREADKKIQISSLGKEALFTATMIISTS
;
A
#
# COMPACT_ATOMS: atom_id res chain seq x y z
N MET A 1 -5.04 -14.45 -6.13
CA MET A 1 -4.54 -13.26 -6.85
C MET A 1 -3.55 -13.64 -7.95
N GLU A 2 -2.79 -14.74 -7.81
CA GLU A 2 -1.96 -15.29 -8.90
C GLU A 2 -2.74 -15.55 -10.21
N ILE A 3 -3.96 -16.10 -10.11
CA ILE A 3 -4.82 -16.31 -11.28
C ILE A 3 -5.12 -15.00 -12.02
N ASP A 4 -5.28 -13.89 -11.28
CA ASP A 4 -5.53 -12.58 -11.89
C ASP A 4 -4.28 -12.08 -12.62
N MET A 5 -3.08 -12.31 -12.06
CA MET A 5 -1.81 -12.04 -12.75
C MET A 5 -1.65 -12.89 -14.01
N SER A 6 -1.91 -14.20 -13.93
CA SER A 6 -1.82 -15.09 -15.10
C SER A 6 -2.77 -14.65 -16.20
N LYS A 7 -3.99 -14.24 -15.84
CA LYS A 7 -4.95 -13.69 -16.80
C LYS A 7 -4.47 -12.38 -17.40
N GLN A 8 -3.93 -11.46 -16.59
CA GLN A 8 -3.38 -10.19 -17.08
C GLN A 8 -2.19 -10.40 -18.02
N GLN A 9 -1.30 -11.34 -17.69
CA GLN A 9 -0.16 -11.70 -18.54
C GLN A 9 -0.62 -12.33 -19.84
N ALA A 10 -1.57 -13.27 -19.79
CA ALA A 10 -2.16 -13.86 -20.98
C ALA A 10 -2.82 -12.79 -21.86
N ASN A 11 -3.55 -11.84 -21.27
CA ASN A 11 -4.13 -10.70 -21.99
C ASN A 11 -3.05 -9.85 -22.68
N MET A 12 -1.95 -9.50 -21.99
CA MET A 12 -0.84 -8.73 -22.56
C MET A 12 -0.16 -9.45 -23.73
N LEU A 13 -0.08 -10.78 -23.66
CA LEU A 13 0.48 -11.62 -24.72
C LEU A 13 -0.52 -11.94 -25.84
N GLY A 14 -1.76 -11.44 -25.76
CA GLY A 14 -2.82 -11.75 -26.74
C GLY A 14 -3.28 -13.20 -26.72
N LEU A 15 -3.03 -13.92 -25.62
CA LEU A 15 -3.38 -15.33 -25.43
C LEU A 15 -4.81 -15.53 -24.90
N THR A 16 -5.56 -14.45 -24.73
CA THR A 16 -6.96 -14.49 -24.31
C THR A 16 -7.89 -14.07 -25.44
N THR A 17 -9.09 -14.61 -25.39
CA THR A 17 -10.16 -14.43 -26.35
C THR A 17 -11.39 -13.87 -25.66
N ARG A 18 -12.39 -13.46 -26.45
CA ARG A 18 -13.70 -13.04 -25.91
C ARG A 18 -14.43 -14.16 -25.15
N SER A 19 -14.08 -15.42 -25.40
CA SER A 19 -14.70 -16.57 -24.73
C SER A 19 -14.22 -16.76 -23.28
N ASP A 20 -13.07 -16.17 -22.91
CA ASP A 20 -12.52 -16.25 -21.55
C ASP A 20 -13.25 -15.40 -20.50
N GLY A 21 -14.28 -14.66 -20.94
CA GLY A 21 -15.21 -13.91 -20.10
C GLY A 21 -14.61 -12.75 -19.30
N LEU A 22 -15.48 -11.91 -18.73
CA LEU A 22 -15.09 -10.90 -17.76
C LEU A 22 -14.97 -11.58 -16.39
N ARG A 23 -13.74 -11.66 -15.87
CA ARG A 23 -13.50 -12.11 -14.49
C ARG A 23 -13.21 -10.87 -13.69
N ILE A 24 -13.98 -10.64 -12.62
CA ILE A 24 -13.66 -9.60 -11.65
C ILE A 24 -12.40 -10.06 -10.90
N PRO A 25 -11.31 -9.29 -10.91
CA PRO A 25 -10.10 -9.63 -10.16
C PRO A 25 -10.40 -9.88 -8.69
N LEU A 26 -9.74 -10.86 -8.08
CA LEU A 26 -10.00 -11.20 -6.67
C LEU A 26 -9.71 -10.02 -5.74
N ILE A 27 -8.72 -9.20 -6.09
CA ILE A 27 -8.41 -7.99 -5.33
C ILE A 27 -9.57 -6.99 -5.33
N GLU A 28 -10.30 -6.84 -6.44
CA GLU A 28 -11.46 -5.95 -6.51
C GLU A 28 -12.58 -6.45 -5.60
N ILE A 29 -12.84 -7.76 -5.61
CA ILE A 29 -13.83 -8.39 -4.73
C ILE A 29 -13.46 -8.16 -3.26
N ILE A 30 -12.20 -8.39 -2.89
CA ILE A 30 -11.73 -8.16 -1.52
C ILE A 30 -11.88 -6.68 -1.14
N LEU A 31 -11.47 -5.76 -2.01
CA LEU A 31 -11.55 -4.33 -1.75
C LEU A 31 -12.99 -3.86 -1.58
N ASP A 32 -13.94 -4.43 -2.32
CA ASP A 32 -15.35 -4.10 -2.21
C ASP A 32 -15.94 -4.61 -0.90
N GLU A 33 -15.61 -5.84 -0.50
CA GLU A 33 -16.00 -6.38 0.82
C GLU A 33 -15.42 -5.58 1.98
N LEU A 34 -14.13 -5.21 1.93
CA LEU A 34 -13.48 -4.38 2.95
C LEU A 34 -14.07 -2.97 3.01
N THR A 35 -14.50 -2.44 1.86
CA THR A 35 -15.13 -1.11 1.78
C THR A 35 -16.56 -1.15 2.33
N TYR A 36 -17.31 -2.20 2.00
CA TYR A 36 -18.69 -2.42 2.44
C TYR A 36 -18.76 -2.68 3.95
N TYR A 37 -17.92 -3.57 4.47
CA TYR A 37 -17.93 -3.94 5.88
C TYR A 37 -16.62 -3.60 6.61
N ARG A 38 -16.37 -2.29 6.80
CA ARG A 38 -15.12 -1.77 7.42
C ARG A 38 -14.76 -2.37 8.78
N LYS A 39 -15.71 -2.92 9.54
CA LYS A 39 -15.44 -3.55 10.84
C LYS A 39 -14.57 -4.81 10.74
N ILE A 40 -14.55 -5.48 9.57
CA ILE A 40 -13.69 -6.66 9.37
C ILE A 40 -12.24 -6.29 9.04
N LEU A 41 -11.99 -5.05 8.61
CA LEU A 41 -10.68 -4.61 8.11
C LEU A 41 -9.54 -4.90 9.11
N PRO A 42 -9.63 -4.59 10.42
CA PRO A 42 -8.54 -4.90 11.34
C PRO A 42 -8.25 -6.41 11.43
N ARG A 43 -9.29 -7.23 11.49
CA ARG A 43 -9.16 -8.70 11.54
C ARG A 43 -8.56 -9.25 10.24
N PHE A 44 -8.98 -8.70 9.09
CA PHE A 44 -8.44 -9.08 7.80
C PHE A 44 -6.92 -8.82 7.73
N LEU A 45 -6.47 -7.62 8.11
CA LEU A 45 -5.05 -7.23 8.06
C LEU A 45 -4.16 -8.04 9.01
N GLN A 46 -4.72 -8.51 10.13
CA GLN A 46 -4.03 -9.37 11.09
C GLN A 46 -3.86 -10.82 10.60
N ILE A 47 -4.89 -11.37 9.95
CA ILE A 47 -4.91 -12.80 9.57
C ILE A 47 -4.28 -13.04 8.20
N PHE A 48 -4.54 -12.17 7.24
CA PHE A 48 -3.98 -12.29 5.89
C PHE A 48 -2.48 -12.05 5.98
N ASN A 49 -1.59 -13.00 5.60
CA ASN A 49 -0.16 -12.90 5.91
C ASN A 49 0.78 -12.92 4.70
N ASP A 50 0.24 -12.97 3.48
CA ASP A 50 1.06 -12.80 2.28
C ASP A 50 1.49 -11.32 2.16
N PRO A 51 2.79 -10.99 2.26
CA PRO A 51 3.22 -9.59 2.34
C PRO A 51 3.04 -8.84 1.01
N LYS A 52 3.22 -9.53 -0.13
CA LYS A 52 3.06 -8.93 -1.47
C LYS A 52 1.63 -8.50 -1.67
N TRP A 53 0.71 -9.43 -1.45
CA TRP A 53 -0.71 -9.16 -1.65
C TRP A 53 -1.31 -8.29 -0.54
N LYS A 54 -0.80 -8.37 0.69
CA LYS A 54 -1.23 -7.50 1.79
C LYS A 54 -0.92 -6.05 1.44
N LEU A 55 0.30 -5.79 1.01
CA LEU A 55 0.72 -4.44 0.61
C LEU A 55 -0.15 -3.92 -0.54
N GLU A 56 -0.33 -4.72 -1.60
CA GLU A 56 -1.13 -4.34 -2.76
C GLU A 56 -2.59 -4.02 -2.38
N ILE A 57 -3.24 -4.85 -1.56
CA ILE A 57 -4.60 -4.60 -1.07
C ILE A 57 -4.67 -3.30 -0.28
N ILE A 58 -3.72 -3.04 0.62
CA ILE A 58 -3.71 -1.82 1.43
C ILE A 58 -3.50 -0.58 0.55
N VAL A 59 -2.57 -0.64 -0.39
CA VAL A 59 -2.28 0.45 -1.34
C VAL A 59 -3.53 0.77 -2.14
N GLN A 60 -4.16 -0.22 -2.78
CA GLN A 60 -5.38 0.00 -3.55
C GLN A 60 -6.55 0.47 -2.68
N TYR A 61 -6.66 -0.02 -1.45
CA TYR A 61 -7.67 0.45 -0.51
C TYR A 61 -7.49 1.93 -0.18
N LEU A 62 -6.27 2.38 0.13
CA LEU A 62 -5.97 3.80 0.42
C LEU A 62 -6.20 4.68 -0.81
N LEU A 63 -5.85 4.21 -2.01
CA LEU A 63 -6.08 4.93 -3.27
C LEU A 63 -7.56 5.23 -3.56
N LYS A 64 -8.51 4.45 -3.01
CA LYS A 64 -9.94 4.79 -3.09
C LYS A 64 -10.27 6.11 -2.36
N TYR A 65 -9.43 6.56 -1.43
CA TYR A 65 -9.68 7.70 -0.56
C TYR A 65 -8.72 8.88 -0.74
N THR A 66 -7.55 8.66 -1.32
CA THR A 66 -6.64 9.74 -1.75
C THR A 66 -7.23 10.51 -2.94
N ALA A 67 -6.77 11.74 -3.16
CA ALA A 67 -7.18 12.49 -4.33
C ALA A 67 -6.61 11.81 -5.58
N LYS A 68 -7.48 11.48 -6.55
CA LYS A 68 -7.01 11.03 -7.86
C LYS A 68 -6.22 12.18 -8.49
N PRO A 69 -4.96 11.98 -8.91
CA PRO A 69 -4.24 13.00 -9.65
C PRO A 69 -5.03 13.33 -10.91
N VAL A 70 -5.27 14.63 -11.16
CA VAL A 70 -5.98 15.12 -12.35
C VAL A 70 -5.11 14.83 -13.56
N ARG A 71 -5.33 13.66 -14.19
CA ARG A 71 -4.56 13.25 -15.36
C ARG A 71 -5.13 13.94 -16.59
N THR A 72 -4.39 14.90 -17.14
CA THR A 72 -4.65 15.39 -18.49
C THR A 72 -4.35 14.27 -19.49
N ARG A 73 -5.09 14.26 -20.62
CA ARG A 73 -5.30 13.17 -21.59
C ARG A 73 -4.03 12.53 -22.24
N ARG A 74 -2.80 12.78 -21.76
CA ARG A 74 -1.56 12.54 -22.51
C ARG A 74 -0.49 11.63 -21.90
N SER A 75 -0.66 11.03 -20.72
CA SER A 75 0.36 10.10 -20.19
C SER A 75 -0.17 8.66 -20.09
N ASN A 76 0.41 7.73 -20.86
CA ASN A 76 0.07 6.29 -20.87
C ASN A 76 1.07 5.41 -20.08
N GLY A 77 1.93 6.00 -19.23
CA GLY A 77 2.84 5.23 -18.38
C GLY A 77 2.19 4.72 -17.08
N PRO A 78 2.68 3.62 -16.46
CA PRO A 78 2.33 3.29 -15.09
C PRO A 78 2.68 4.49 -14.20
N SER A 79 1.71 4.97 -13.42
CA SER A 79 1.94 6.14 -12.57
C SER A 79 2.60 5.70 -11.27
N GLU A 80 3.67 6.38 -10.86
CA GLU A 80 4.21 6.32 -9.50
C GLU A 80 3.12 6.53 -8.43
N ASP A 81 2.03 7.22 -8.77
CA ASP A 81 0.91 7.51 -7.89
C ASP A 81 0.14 6.27 -7.42
N SER A 82 0.22 5.15 -8.14
CA SER A 82 -0.42 3.88 -7.72
C SER A 82 0.47 2.99 -6.85
N THR A 83 1.67 3.47 -6.49
CA THR A 83 2.61 2.72 -5.65
C THR A 83 2.42 3.03 -4.17
N PHE A 84 3.05 2.23 -3.30
CA PHE A 84 3.08 2.54 -1.87
C PHE A 84 3.69 3.92 -1.58
N LEU A 85 4.77 4.29 -2.28
CA LEU A 85 5.37 5.62 -2.18
C LEU A 85 4.38 6.72 -2.61
N GLY A 86 3.64 6.51 -3.70
CA GLY A 86 2.59 7.42 -4.16
C GLY A 86 1.49 7.65 -3.12
N VAL A 87 1.05 6.58 -2.45
CA VAL A 87 0.12 6.66 -1.33
C VAL A 87 0.72 7.45 -0.16
N LEU A 88 1.97 7.20 0.22
CA LEU A 88 2.63 7.94 1.30
C LEU A 88 2.76 9.44 0.97
N LYS A 89 3.09 9.79 -0.28
CA LYS A 89 3.13 11.18 -0.76
C LYS A 89 1.79 11.90 -0.57
N SER A 90 0.66 11.19 -0.62
CA SER A 90 -0.67 11.77 -0.35
C SER A 90 -0.84 12.26 1.10
N PHE A 91 0.04 11.84 2.02
CA PHE A 91 0.06 12.30 3.42
C PHE A 91 1.03 13.46 3.68
N SER A 92 1.73 13.97 2.66
CA SER A 92 2.64 15.11 2.80
C SER A 92 1.95 16.47 2.91
N ASP A 93 0.75 16.61 2.34
CA ASP A 93 -0.03 17.84 2.37
C ASP A 93 -1.12 17.82 3.46
N SER A 94 -1.15 18.85 4.30
CA SER A 94 -2.09 18.95 5.41
C SER A 94 -3.57 18.95 4.99
N SER A 95 -3.89 19.48 3.80
CA SER A 95 -5.27 19.53 3.31
C SER A 95 -5.73 18.15 2.83
N SER A 96 -4.85 17.44 2.11
CA SER A 96 -5.03 16.05 1.69
C SER A 96 -5.20 15.13 2.90
N VAL A 97 -4.31 15.24 3.90
CA VAL A 97 -4.37 14.44 5.13
C VAL A 97 -5.71 14.62 5.85
N ARG A 98 -6.15 15.86 6.06
CA ARG A 98 -7.46 16.14 6.67
C ARG A 98 -8.62 15.57 5.86
N SER A 99 -8.54 15.59 4.53
CA SER A 99 -9.55 15.00 3.64
C SER A 99 -9.62 13.47 3.80
N ILE A 100 -8.47 12.80 3.84
CA ILE A 100 -8.39 11.35 4.02
C ILE A 100 -8.91 10.94 5.40
N ILE A 101 -8.51 11.66 6.47
CA ILE A 101 -9.00 11.42 7.84
C ILE A 101 -10.53 11.49 7.90
N LYS A 102 -11.15 12.48 7.26
CA LYS A 102 -12.63 12.60 7.21
C LYS A 102 -13.31 11.39 6.56
N LYS A 103 -12.66 10.72 5.60
CA LYS A 103 -13.24 9.59 4.86
C LYS A 103 -13.04 8.23 5.54
N LEU A 104 -11.88 8.02 6.16
CA LEU A 104 -11.46 6.71 6.69
C LEU A 104 -11.38 6.64 8.21
N ASN A 105 -11.38 7.78 8.90
CA ASN A 105 -11.00 7.92 10.29
C ASN A 105 -9.50 7.66 10.53
N VAL A 106 -8.92 8.38 11.48
CA VAL A 106 -7.48 8.40 11.76
C VAL A 106 -6.98 7.05 12.29
N GLU A 107 -7.78 6.30 13.07
CA GLU A 107 -7.41 4.97 13.58
C GLU A 107 -7.26 3.94 12.46
N VAL A 108 -8.11 3.99 11.44
CA VAL A 108 -8.03 3.09 10.29
C VAL A 108 -6.80 3.41 9.44
N ILE A 109 -6.50 4.69 9.26
CA ILE A 109 -5.34 5.12 8.47
C ILE A 109 -4.03 4.67 9.12
N GLN A 110 -3.84 4.91 10.42
CA GLN A 110 -2.62 4.47 11.11
C GLN A 110 -2.45 2.94 11.05
N LEU A 111 -3.56 2.19 11.13
CA LEU A 111 -3.55 0.73 11.04
C LEU A 111 -3.11 0.27 9.64
N LEU A 112 -3.67 0.88 8.59
CA LEU A 112 -3.30 0.60 7.20
C LEU A 112 -1.84 0.94 6.94
N LEU A 113 -1.37 2.12 7.35
CA LEU A 113 0.02 2.55 7.18
C LEU A 113 1.00 1.60 7.89
N ALA A 114 0.68 1.19 9.12
CA ALA A 114 1.53 0.28 9.87
C ALA A 114 1.62 -1.09 9.20
N HIS A 115 0.49 -1.69 8.83
CA HIS A 115 0.49 -2.98 8.13
C HIS A 115 1.14 -2.92 6.74
N ALA A 116 0.97 -1.83 6.00
CA ALA A 116 1.64 -1.63 4.71
C ALA A 116 3.15 -1.56 4.89
N PHE A 117 3.63 -0.79 5.87
CA PHE A 117 5.07 -0.68 6.12
C PHE A 117 5.67 -2.02 6.56
N LEU A 118 5.00 -2.77 7.45
CA LEU A 118 5.48 -4.09 7.87
C LEU A 118 5.47 -5.11 6.72
N ALA A 119 4.46 -5.06 5.85
CA ALA A 119 4.41 -5.89 4.64
C ALA A 119 5.56 -5.54 3.68
N TYR A 120 5.81 -4.25 3.47
CA TYR A 120 6.93 -3.76 2.67
C TYR A 120 8.28 -4.22 3.23
N MET A 121 8.50 -4.11 4.54
CA MET A 121 9.71 -4.62 5.22
C MET A 121 9.89 -6.13 5.03
N SER A 122 8.80 -6.89 5.06
CA SER A 122 8.85 -8.34 4.84
C SER A 122 9.28 -8.68 3.41
N LEU A 123 8.81 -7.91 2.42
CA LEU A 123 9.21 -8.07 1.02
C LEU A 123 10.70 -7.77 0.81
N THR A 124 11.20 -6.66 1.36
CA THR A 124 12.61 -6.31 1.22
C THR A 124 13.54 -7.31 1.91
N SER A 125 13.14 -7.85 3.07
CA SER A 125 13.90 -8.91 3.73
C SER A 125 13.92 -10.22 2.94
N GLN A 126 12.84 -10.58 2.25
CA GLN A 126 12.77 -11.80 1.44
C GLN A 126 13.63 -11.70 0.17
N GLN A 127 13.73 -10.51 -0.43
CA GLN A 127 14.57 -10.26 -1.62
C GLN A 127 16.07 -10.37 -1.33
N HIS A 128 16.50 -10.21 -0.08
CA HIS A 128 17.90 -10.30 0.32
C HIS A 128 18.36 -11.73 0.69
N LEU A 129 17.50 -12.75 0.56
CA LEU A 129 17.86 -14.15 0.77
C LEU A 129 18.58 -14.73 -0.47
N PRO A 130 19.84 -15.19 -0.37
CA PRO A 130 20.53 -15.82 -1.48
C PRO A 130 19.98 -17.23 -1.70
N GLY A 131 19.23 -17.45 -2.80
CA GLY A 131 18.85 -18.81 -3.21
C GLY A 131 17.61 -19.01 -4.09
N MET A 132 16.82 -17.97 -4.42
CA MET A 132 15.59 -18.16 -5.20
C MET A 132 15.63 -17.44 -6.56
N PRO A 133 15.94 -18.14 -7.67
CA PRO A 133 15.91 -17.55 -9.01
C PRO A 133 14.49 -17.69 -9.59
N GLY A 134 13.77 -16.58 -9.75
CA GLY A 134 12.53 -16.63 -10.51
C GLY A 134 11.49 -15.54 -10.23
N CYS A 135 11.85 -14.26 -10.30
CA CYS A 135 10.92 -13.26 -10.81
C CYS A 135 11.68 -11.98 -11.16
N ASN A 136 11.37 -11.39 -12.32
CA ASN A 136 11.81 -10.02 -12.66
C ASN A 136 11.02 -9.01 -11.80
N GLU A 137 11.16 -9.08 -10.49
CA GLU A 137 10.59 -8.13 -9.54
C GLU A 137 11.63 -7.05 -9.30
N ALA A 138 11.22 -5.79 -9.52
CA ALA A 138 12.06 -4.62 -9.33
C ALA A 138 12.81 -4.74 -8.00
N VAL A 139 14.14 -4.77 -8.08
CA VAL A 139 15.05 -4.77 -6.95
C VAL A 139 14.63 -3.60 -6.06
N ILE A 140 14.05 -3.88 -4.90
CA ILE A 140 13.75 -2.83 -3.94
C ILE A 140 15.09 -2.46 -3.31
N ASP A 141 15.72 -1.42 -3.87
CA ASP A 141 17.02 -0.94 -3.45
C ASP A 141 16.98 -0.48 -1.97
N SER A 142 18.08 -0.67 -1.25
CA SER A 142 18.32 -0.10 0.07
C SER A 142 18.00 1.41 0.15
N LEU A 143 18.27 2.15 -0.94
CA LEU A 143 17.94 3.57 -1.08
C LEU A 143 16.41 3.81 -1.06
N SER A 144 15.65 2.89 -1.65
CA SER A 144 14.19 2.89 -1.64
C SER A 144 13.63 2.58 -0.24
N LEU A 145 14.29 1.73 0.55
CA LEU A 145 13.87 1.42 1.92
C LEU A 145 13.98 2.62 2.87
N VAL A 146 15.09 3.36 2.79
CA VAL A 146 15.30 4.58 3.59
C VAL A 146 14.30 5.66 3.18
N GLU A 147 14.06 5.84 1.88
CA GLU A 147 13.07 6.79 1.37
C GLU A 147 11.65 6.45 1.86
N ILE A 148 11.22 5.19 1.76
CA ILE A 148 9.93 4.75 2.27
C ILE A 148 9.84 4.97 3.78
N SER A 149 10.89 4.66 4.54
CA SER A 149 10.92 4.87 5.99
C SER A 149 10.75 6.35 6.35
N LYS A 150 11.42 7.27 5.64
CA LYS A 150 11.24 8.72 5.82
C LYS A 150 9.80 9.15 5.54
N ASN A 151 9.21 8.64 4.46
CA ASN A 151 7.84 8.95 4.08
C ASN A 151 6.81 8.38 5.06
N VAL A 152 7.04 7.19 5.63
CA VAL A 152 6.20 6.61 6.69
C VAL A 152 6.27 7.47 7.95
N ALA A 153 7.47 7.83 8.41
CA ALA A 153 7.63 8.68 9.58
C ALA A 153 6.96 10.06 9.37
N ALA A 154 7.11 10.65 8.19
CA ALA A 154 6.43 11.88 7.82
C ALA A 154 4.91 11.71 7.85
N ALA A 155 4.35 10.65 7.25
CA ALA A 155 2.92 10.40 7.23
C ALA A 155 2.33 10.29 8.65
N PHE A 156 2.96 9.55 9.57
CA PHE A 156 2.53 9.46 10.96
C PHE A 156 2.58 10.80 11.70
N ASN A 157 3.62 11.60 11.45
CA ASN A 157 3.71 12.96 12.00
C ASN A 157 2.59 13.86 11.47
N SER A 158 2.30 13.81 10.16
CA SER A 158 1.22 14.57 9.54
C SER A 158 -0.16 14.16 10.07
N LEU A 159 -0.40 12.88 10.38
CA LEU A 159 -1.61 12.45 11.07
C LEU A 159 -1.73 13.06 12.47
N ARG A 160 -0.64 13.10 13.23
CA ARG A 160 -0.60 13.72 14.57
C ARG A 160 -0.83 15.22 14.54
N GLU A 161 -0.33 15.89 13.51
CA GLU A 161 -0.55 17.34 13.33
C GLU A 161 -1.99 17.64 12.90
N ALA A 162 -2.55 16.81 12.02
CA ALA A 162 -3.92 16.97 11.53
C ALA A 162 -4.99 16.62 12.57
N ASP A 163 -4.71 15.66 13.46
CA ASP A 163 -5.56 15.31 14.59
C ASP A 163 -4.76 15.30 15.89
N LYS A 164 -4.80 16.42 16.63
CA LYS A 164 -4.09 16.56 17.91
C LYS A 164 -4.57 15.60 19.01
N LYS A 165 -5.73 14.95 18.84
CA LYS A 165 -6.29 14.02 19.83
C LYS A 165 -5.89 12.58 19.54
N ILE A 166 -5.26 12.30 18.39
CA ILE A 166 -4.88 10.93 18.02
C ILE A 166 -3.94 10.33 19.06
N GLN A 167 -4.26 9.11 19.48
CA GLN A 167 -3.29 8.23 20.12
C GLN A 167 -2.78 7.24 19.08
N ILE A 168 -1.47 7.24 18.84
CA ILE A 168 -0.84 6.24 17.98
C ILE A 168 -0.96 4.88 18.69
N SER A 169 -1.56 3.92 18.01
CA SER A 169 -1.71 2.54 18.43
C SER A 169 -0.36 1.87 18.70
N SER A 170 -0.37 0.75 19.42
CA SER A 170 0.85 -0.05 19.65
C SER A 170 1.54 -0.42 18.33
N LEU A 171 0.78 -0.91 17.35
CA LEU A 171 1.30 -1.26 16.03
C LEU A 171 1.82 -0.03 15.27
N GLY A 172 1.13 1.11 15.36
CA GLY A 172 1.61 2.35 14.75
C GLY A 172 2.92 2.84 15.37
N LYS A 173 3.09 2.69 16.69
CA LYS A 173 4.33 3.03 17.39
C LYS A 173 5.48 2.11 16.98
N GLU A 174 5.22 0.82 16.83
CA GLU A 174 6.19 -0.15 16.33
C GLU A 174 6.65 0.21 14.91
N ALA A 175 5.72 0.45 13.99
CA ALA A 175 6.03 0.87 12.62
C ALA A 175 6.85 2.17 12.59
N LEU A 176 6.47 3.17 13.39
CA LEU A 176 7.19 4.44 13.48
C LEU A 176 8.60 4.25 14.05
N PHE A 177 8.74 3.47 15.12
CA PHE A 177 10.03 3.16 15.73
C PHE A 177 10.96 2.48 14.73
N THR A 178 10.48 1.43 14.05
CA THR A 178 11.25 0.72 13.03
C THR A 178 11.68 1.64 11.89
N ALA A 179 10.76 2.49 11.38
CA ALA A 179 11.09 3.46 10.34
C ALA A 179 12.18 4.43 10.80
N THR A 180 12.07 4.99 12.02
CA THR A 180 13.09 5.90 12.55
C THR A 180 14.44 5.21 12.77
N MET A 181 14.44 3.95 13.21
CA MET A 181 15.66 3.18 13.39
C MET A 181 16.39 3.00 12.06
N ILE A 182 15.68 2.60 11.00
CA ILE A 182 16.25 2.45 9.65
C ILE A 182 16.89 3.75 9.16
N ILE A 183 16.20 4.89 9.36
CA ILE A 183 16.70 6.22 8.99
C ILE A 183 17.96 6.58 9.77
N SER A 184 18.06 6.19 11.05
CA SER A 184 19.22 6.49 11.88
C SER A 184 20.43 5.60 11.58
N THR A 185 20.21 4.39 11.06
CA THR A 185 21.26 3.43 10.71
C THR A 185 21.78 3.56 9.28
N SER A 186 21.14 4.38 8.44
CA SER A 186 21.53 4.66 7.05
C SER A 186 22.47 5.86 6.94
#